data_AF-A0A843VL43-F1
#
_entry.id   AF-A0A843VL43-F1
#
_cell.length_a   1.000
_cell.length_b   1.000
_cell.length_c   1.000
_cell.angle_alpha   90.00
_cell.angle_beta   90.00
_cell.angle_gamma   90.00
#
_symmetry.space_group_name_H-M   'P 1'
#
loop_
_entity.id
_entity.type
_entity.pdbx_description
1 polymer ?
#
loop_
_entity_poly.entity_id
_entity_poly.type
_entity_poly.pdbx_seq_one_letter_code
_entity_poly.pdbx_strand_id
1 'polypeptide(L)'
;MFSSPSPEGPRPRSSKTAFDNRTTKAKAWAKIKRRQVPHTLPYGDFCGVSINWYVYSDYRKGWTARITIFNWEDYTFQNWFAAIQIKKAYRGYENVYSFNGTKLPELNNTIFFEGLPGLNYLMLISSENDPSSQARVPGKQQSVISFTKKQTPGINIQKGDGFPTRVRKHFRPELLNRLDEIVIFDPLSHEQLRKFARLQMKDVAARLAERGIALAVIDAALDLVLSESYDPVYGARPVRRWLEKRVVTQLSKMLTREKIDENSTVYIDAVAGMNELLYMVTRNGGLVDNTTGHKSDILIELPNGHNRNDGAQSVKKMKIVPDEDDDMP
;
A
#
# COMPACT_ATOMS: atom_id res chain seq x y z
N MET A 1 16.16 8.40 -23.95
CA MET A 1 15.52 8.44 -22.61
C MET A 1 16.32 7.56 -21.66
N PHE A 2 16.91 8.14 -20.61
CA PHE A 2 17.82 7.43 -19.71
C PHE A 2 17.08 6.75 -18.55
N SER A 3 17.33 5.47 -18.40
CA SER A 3 16.75 4.57 -17.41
C SER A 3 17.58 4.53 -16.12
N SER A 4 16.95 4.69 -14.95
CA SER A 4 17.63 4.47 -13.66
C SER A 4 17.40 3.06 -13.17
N PRO A 5 18.44 2.29 -12.79
CA PRO A 5 18.25 1.09 -11.99
C PRO A 5 17.93 1.53 -10.56
N SER A 6 16.69 1.31 -10.11
CA SER A 6 16.29 1.61 -8.73
C SER A 6 16.50 0.39 -7.82
N PRO A 7 16.97 0.55 -6.56
CA PRO A 7 17.30 -0.59 -5.71
C PRO A 7 16.12 -1.12 -4.90
N GLU A 8 16.21 -2.41 -4.55
CA GLU A 8 15.32 -3.15 -3.66
C GLU A 8 15.07 -2.43 -2.31
N GLY A 9 13.79 -2.31 -1.95
CA GLY A 9 13.30 -1.76 -0.69
C GLY A 9 11.92 -1.10 -0.83
N PRO A 10 11.13 -0.97 0.26
CA PRO A 10 9.85 -0.26 0.21
C PRO A 10 10.09 1.20 -0.21
N ARG A 11 9.40 1.60 -1.29
CA ARG A 11 9.49 2.95 -1.86
C ARG A 11 9.02 3.99 -0.83
N PRO A 12 9.72 5.13 -0.68
CA PRO A 12 9.12 6.27 0.01
C PRO A 12 7.88 6.74 -0.78
N ARG A 13 6.84 7.22 -0.08
CA ARG A 13 5.62 7.81 -0.69
C ARG A 13 5.93 8.88 -1.76
N SER A 14 7.14 9.46 -1.72
CA SER A 14 7.66 10.44 -2.68
C SER A 14 7.81 9.96 -4.13
N SER A 15 7.86 8.66 -4.40
CA SER A 15 7.89 8.14 -5.79
C SER A 15 6.51 8.19 -6.47
N LYS A 16 5.45 8.45 -5.70
CA LYS A 16 4.05 8.51 -6.18
C LYS A 16 3.44 9.91 -6.09
N THR A 17 4.18 10.90 -5.60
CA THR A 17 3.68 12.27 -5.43
C THR A 17 4.11 13.18 -6.58
N ALA A 18 3.30 14.20 -6.81
CA ALA A 18 3.40 15.21 -7.87
C ALA A 18 4.78 15.87 -7.95
N PHE A 19 5.12 16.21 -9.20
CA PHE A 19 6.13 17.08 -9.80
C PHE A 19 7.26 17.71 -8.97
N ASP A 20 7.05 18.12 -7.71
CA ASP A 20 8.01 18.97 -7.02
C ASP A 20 9.09 18.18 -6.28
N ASN A 21 10.33 18.47 -6.67
CA ASN A 21 11.57 18.09 -6.00
C ASN A 21 11.90 16.58 -6.00
N ARG A 22 11.56 15.82 -7.05
CA ARG A 22 12.00 14.41 -7.15
C ARG A 22 13.50 14.28 -7.21
N THR A 23 14.15 15.15 -7.98
CA THR A 23 15.60 15.15 -8.10
C THR A 23 16.25 15.37 -6.74
N THR A 24 15.72 16.34 -5.98
CA THR A 24 16.17 16.68 -4.63
C THR A 24 15.91 15.55 -3.64
N LYS A 25 14.71 14.95 -3.66
CA LYS A 25 14.33 13.82 -2.80
C LYS A 25 15.15 12.57 -3.11
N ALA A 26 15.43 12.28 -4.38
CA ALA A 26 16.25 11.16 -4.80
C ALA A 26 17.72 11.33 -4.36
N LYS A 27 18.28 12.53 -4.51
CA LYS A 27 19.63 12.87 -4.00
C LYS A 27 19.70 12.77 -2.48
N ALA A 28 18.70 13.29 -1.76
CA ALA A 28 18.62 13.20 -0.30
C ALA A 28 18.51 11.74 0.18
N TRP A 29 17.67 10.94 -0.47
CA TRP A 29 17.53 9.50 -0.16
C TRP A 29 18.83 8.73 -0.44
N ALA A 30 19.50 9.00 -1.56
CA ALA A 30 20.78 8.38 -1.88
C ALA A 30 21.85 8.70 -0.83
N LYS A 31 21.89 9.96 -0.36
CA LYS A 31 22.76 10.39 0.75
C LYS A 31 22.47 9.61 2.04
N ILE A 32 21.19 9.50 2.43
CA ILE A 32 20.76 8.73 3.61
C ILE A 32 21.15 7.26 3.49
N LYS A 33 20.98 6.67 2.31
CA LYS A 33 21.27 5.25 2.05
C LYS A 33 22.73 4.97 1.69
N ARG A 34 23.61 5.98 1.77
CA ARG A 34 25.04 5.87 1.40
C ARG A 34 25.24 5.26 -0.01
N ARG A 35 24.40 5.65 -0.96
CA ARG A 35 24.45 5.17 -2.35
C ARG A 35 25.07 6.22 -3.26
N GLN A 36 25.84 5.76 -4.24
CA GLN A 36 26.36 6.64 -5.29
C GLN A 36 25.22 7.11 -6.19
N VAL A 37 25.20 8.41 -6.47
CA VAL A 37 24.27 9.02 -7.42
C VAL A 37 24.93 8.96 -8.81
N PRO A 38 24.23 8.47 -9.85
CA PRO A 38 24.79 8.43 -11.20
C PRO A 38 25.09 9.84 -11.72
N HIS A 39 26.14 9.95 -12.54
CA HIS A 39 26.60 11.24 -13.09
C HIS A 39 25.55 11.91 -13.98
N THR A 40 24.78 11.11 -14.72
CA THR A 40 23.61 11.56 -15.46
C THR A 40 22.36 11.06 -14.74
N LEU A 41 21.57 11.98 -14.21
CA LEU A 41 20.27 11.66 -13.63
C LEU A 41 19.28 11.36 -14.77
N PRO A 42 18.30 10.46 -14.56
CA PRO A 42 17.17 10.37 -15.48
C PRO A 42 16.52 11.74 -15.59
N TYR A 43 15.89 12.01 -16.74
CA TYR A 43 15.16 13.25 -16.97
C TYR A 43 14.24 13.51 -15.76
N GLY A 44 14.45 14.65 -15.12
CA GLY A 44 14.03 14.92 -13.74
C GLY A 44 12.65 15.57 -13.65
N ASP A 45 12.49 16.44 -12.66
CA ASP A 45 11.35 17.37 -12.55
C ASP A 45 11.15 18.05 -13.93
N PHE A 46 9.92 18.26 -14.41
CA PHE A 46 9.60 18.79 -15.76
C PHE A 46 9.57 17.83 -16.95
N CYS A 47 9.36 16.53 -16.76
CA CYS A 47 9.07 15.68 -17.92
C CYS A 47 7.71 14.98 -17.92
N GLY A 48 6.98 15.24 -19.01
CA GLY A 48 5.65 14.73 -19.26
C GLY A 48 5.55 13.21 -19.32
N VAL A 49 6.63 12.54 -19.76
CA VAL A 49 6.67 11.08 -19.80
C VAL A 49 7.98 10.58 -19.17
N SER A 50 7.85 9.59 -18.28
CA SER A 50 9.00 8.93 -17.66
C SER A 50 8.92 7.42 -17.80
N ILE A 51 10.07 6.79 -18.05
CA ILE A 51 10.19 5.33 -18.10
C ILE A 51 10.98 4.86 -16.89
N ASN A 52 10.37 3.97 -16.11
CA ASN A 52 11.03 3.24 -15.06
C ASN A 52 11.18 1.77 -15.45
N TRP A 53 12.30 1.17 -15.09
CA TRP A 53 12.50 -0.25 -15.29
C TRP A 53 13.18 -0.88 -14.08
N TYR A 54 12.89 -2.15 -13.83
CA TYR A 54 13.56 -2.91 -12.80
C TYR A 54 13.69 -4.35 -13.22
N VAL A 55 14.81 -4.95 -12.85
CA VAL A 55 15.01 -6.38 -13.07
C VAL A 55 13.99 -7.10 -12.20
N TYR A 56 13.15 -7.91 -12.85
CA TYR A 56 11.94 -8.46 -12.27
C TYR A 56 12.12 -9.92 -11.87
N SER A 57 12.80 -10.70 -12.69
CA SER A 57 13.15 -12.07 -12.32
C SER A 57 14.39 -12.55 -13.05
N ASP A 58 15.11 -13.47 -12.42
CA ASP A 58 16.20 -14.20 -13.03
C ASP A 58 15.89 -15.69 -13.07
N TYR A 59 16.05 -16.32 -14.24
CA TYR A 59 15.83 -17.75 -14.42
C TYR A 59 17.00 -18.42 -15.16
N ARG A 60 16.95 -19.75 -15.28
CA ARG A 60 18.08 -20.53 -15.83
C ARG A 60 18.44 -20.13 -17.27
N LYS A 61 17.43 -19.82 -18.09
CA LYS A 61 17.60 -19.54 -19.53
C LYS A 61 17.62 -18.05 -19.88
N GLY A 62 17.35 -17.16 -18.91
CA GLY A 62 17.05 -15.77 -19.21
C GLY A 62 16.72 -14.97 -17.96
N TRP A 63 16.24 -13.76 -18.17
CA TRP A 63 15.80 -12.85 -17.14
C TRP A 63 14.70 -11.94 -17.69
N THR A 64 13.93 -11.33 -16.80
CA THR A 64 12.92 -10.34 -17.18
C THR A 64 13.18 -9.03 -16.46
N ALA A 65 12.77 -7.94 -17.10
CA ALA A 65 12.65 -6.63 -16.47
C ALA A 65 11.20 -6.17 -16.60
N ARG A 66 10.65 -5.58 -15.54
CA ARG A 66 9.38 -4.86 -15.66
C ARG A 66 9.71 -3.43 -16.08
N ILE A 67 9.02 -2.99 -17.12
CA ILE A 67 9.02 -1.60 -17.58
C ILE A 67 7.70 -0.95 -17.17
N THR A 68 7.77 0.31 -16.77
CA THR A 68 6.60 1.14 -16.50
C THR A 68 6.79 2.48 -17.19
N ILE A 69 5.83 2.85 -18.02
CA ILE A 69 5.75 4.15 -18.67
C ILE A 69 4.73 4.95 -17.89
N PHE A 70 5.12 6.14 -17.46
CA PHE A 70 4.25 7.07 -16.73
C PHE A 70 4.00 8.29 -17.59
N ASN A 71 2.74 8.72 -17.61
CA ASN A 71 2.31 10.00 -18.13
C ASN A 71 2.02 10.94 -16.95
N TRP A 72 2.78 12.03 -16.90
CA TRP A 72 2.74 13.10 -15.93
C TRP A 72 2.06 14.36 -16.49
N GLU A 73 1.48 14.27 -17.67
CA GLU A 73 0.73 15.36 -18.27
C GLU A 73 -0.75 15.30 -17.85
N ASP A 74 -1.43 16.44 -18.03
CA ASP A 74 -2.86 16.60 -17.87
C ASP A 74 -3.67 16.19 -19.11
N TYR A 75 -3.01 15.66 -20.14
CA TYR A 75 -3.62 15.11 -21.34
C TYR A 75 -3.22 13.64 -21.57
N THR A 76 -4.10 12.90 -22.25
CA THR A 76 -3.90 11.49 -22.59
C THR A 76 -3.11 11.36 -23.89
N PHE A 77 -2.01 10.61 -23.89
CA PHE A 77 -1.30 10.28 -25.13
C PHE A 77 -2.01 9.13 -25.84
N GLN A 78 -2.56 9.40 -27.02
CA GLN A 78 -3.06 8.36 -27.92
C GLN A 78 -1.94 7.89 -28.85
N ASN A 79 -1.94 6.59 -29.18
CA ASN A 79 -0.91 5.97 -30.03
C ASN A 79 0.51 6.21 -29.51
N TRP A 80 0.69 6.05 -28.19
CA TRP A 80 2.01 6.26 -27.60
C TRP A 80 3.00 5.22 -28.12
N PHE A 81 4.26 5.65 -28.26
CA PHE A 81 5.39 4.79 -28.56
C PHE A 81 6.60 5.17 -27.70
N ALA A 82 7.53 4.23 -27.52
CA ALA A 82 8.76 4.43 -26.79
C ALA A 82 9.91 3.67 -27.46
N ALA A 83 11.03 4.33 -27.67
CA ALA A 83 12.23 3.71 -28.21
C ALA A 83 13.30 3.59 -27.11
N ILE A 84 13.76 2.37 -26.84
CA ILE A 84 14.79 2.11 -25.81
C ILE A 84 16.01 1.51 -26.46
N GLN A 85 17.12 2.25 -26.36
CA GLN A 85 18.42 1.77 -26.78
C GLN A 85 19.03 0.86 -25.71
N ILE A 86 19.35 -0.39 -26.05
CA ILE A 86 19.91 -1.37 -25.11
C ILE A 86 21.30 -1.80 -25.59
N LYS A 87 22.36 -1.27 -25.00
CA LYS A 87 23.73 -1.53 -25.49
C LYS A 87 24.19 -2.98 -25.29
N LYS A 88 23.93 -3.58 -24.12
CA LYS A 88 24.50 -4.89 -23.74
C LYS A 88 23.54 -6.07 -23.91
N ALA A 89 22.25 -5.86 -23.67
CA ALA A 89 21.25 -6.93 -23.62
C ALA A 89 20.38 -7.08 -24.88
N TYR A 90 20.52 -6.19 -25.87
CA TYR A 90 19.62 -6.12 -27.03
C TYR A 90 19.49 -7.43 -27.79
N ARG A 91 20.61 -8.11 -28.06
CA ARG A 91 20.60 -9.40 -28.77
C ARG A 91 19.68 -10.39 -28.06
N GLY A 92 19.76 -10.43 -26.73
CA GLY A 92 18.94 -11.29 -25.90
C GLY A 92 17.47 -10.95 -25.82
N TYR A 93 16.98 -9.80 -26.32
CA TYR A 93 15.55 -9.50 -26.23
C TYR A 93 14.72 -10.60 -26.91
N GLU A 94 13.76 -11.15 -26.18
CA GLU A 94 12.86 -12.21 -26.65
C GLU A 94 11.49 -11.61 -26.98
N ASN A 95 10.84 -10.99 -25.99
CA ASN A 95 9.50 -10.43 -26.17
C ASN A 95 9.15 -9.39 -25.10
N VAL A 96 8.06 -8.66 -25.32
CA VAL A 96 7.38 -7.79 -24.37
C VAL A 96 5.89 -8.16 -24.35
N TYR A 97 5.27 -8.27 -23.17
CA TYR A 97 3.99 -8.98 -23.05
C TYR A 97 2.74 -8.10 -23.13
N SER A 98 2.83 -6.83 -22.76
CA SER A 98 1.69 -5.90 -22.74
C SER A 98 1.82 -4.76 -23.77
N PHE A 99 2.92 -4.76 -24.53
CA PHE A 99 3.21 -3.81 -25.61
C PHE A 99 3.49 -4.61 -26.88
N ASN A 100 3.48 -3.98 -28.05
CA ASN A 100 4.17 -4.52 -29.22
C ASN A 100 5.63 -4.03 -29.18
N GLY A 101 6.58 -4.92 -29.48
CA GLY A 101 8.00 -4.64 -29.29
C GLY A 101 8.85 -5.13 -30.46
N THR A 102 9.35 -4.18 -31.26
CA THR A 102 10.08 -4.45 -32.49
C THR A 102 11.57 -4.15 -32.33
N LYS A 103 12.41 -5.11 -32.73
CA LYS A 103 13.87 -4.91 -32.80
C LYS A 103 14.20 -4.02 -34.00
N LEU A 104 14.87 -2.90 -33.76
CA LEU A 104 15.41 -2.01 -34.80
C LEU A 104 16.94 -2.07 -34.78
N PRO A 105 17.56 -3.04 -35.50
CA PRO A 105 19.01 -3.24 -35.45
C PRO A 105 19.78 -2.08 -36.10
N GLU A 106 19.18 -1.44 -37.11
CA GLU A 106 19.74 -0.29 -37.83
C GLU A 106 19.85 0.96 -36.95
N LEU A 107 19.08 1.03 -35.85
CA LEU A 107 19.07 2.15 -34.92
C LEU A 107 19.84 1.84 -33.64
N ASN A 108 21.13 1.54 -33.75
CA ASN A 108 22.04 1.38 -32.61
C ASN A 108 21.53 0.44 -31.49
N ASN A 109 20.99 -0.73 -31.84
CA ASN A 109 20.44 -1.71 -30.89
C ASN A 109 19.24 -1.18 -30.10
N THR A 110 18.28 -0.58 -30.80
CA THR A 110 17.06 -0.01 -30.20
C THR A 110 15.89 -0.97 -30.32
N ILE A 111 15.10 -1.06 -29.25
CA ILE A 111 13.81 -1.74 -29.25
C ILE A 111 12.74 -0.67 -29.26
N PHE A 112 11.85 -0.74 -30.24
CA PHE A 112 10.70 0.13 -30.36
C PHE A 112 9.50 -0.53 -29.69
N PHE A 113 8.81 0.20 -28.82
CA PHE A 113 7.61 -0.23 -28.12
C PHE A 113 6.43 0.63 -28.52
N GLU A 114 5.28 0.02 -28.72
CA GLU A 114 4.02 0.70 -28.97
C GLU A 114 2.89 -0.03 -28.22
N GLY A 115 1.81 0.68 -27.92
CA GLY A 115 0.65 0.07 -27.27
C GLY A 115 -0.06 -0.94 -28.19
N LEU A 116 -0.62 -1.99 -27.60
CA LEU A 116 -1.48 -2.93 -28.34
C LEU A 116 -2.80 -2.26 -28.76
N PRO A 117 -3.51 -2.78 -29.78
CA PRO A 117 -4.85 -2.31 -30.11
C PRO A 117 -5.77 -2.34 -28.88
N GLY A 118 -6.39 -1.21 -28.53
CA GLY A 118 -7.21 -1.06 -27.33
C GLY A 118 -6.45 -0.75 -26.03
N LEU A 119 -5.11 -0.77 -26.05
CA LEU A 119 -4.22 -0.35 -24.96
C LEU A 119 -3.21 0.71 -25.44
N ASN A 120 -3.53 1.42 -26.51
CA ASN A 120 -2.68 2.44 -27.14
C ASN A 120 -2.81 3.83 -26.50
N TYR A 121 -3.40 3.95 -25.31
CA TYR A 121 -3.56 5.22 -24.59
C TYR A 121 -2.84 5.24 -23.25
N LEU A 122 -2.02 6.27 -23.02
CA LEU A 122 -1.44 6.57 -21.71
C LEU A 122 -2.27 7.67 -21.06
N MET A 123 -3.09 7.29 -20.08
CA MET A 123 -4.00 8.21 -19.37
C MET A 123 -3.26 9.40 -18.76
N LEU A 124 -3.96 10.53 -18.65
CA LEU A 124 -3.52 11.72 -17.92
C LEU A 124 -3.39 11.47 -16.40
N ILE A 125 -2.81 12.45 -15.70
CA ILE A 125 -2.77 12.47 -14.23
C ILE A 125 -4.19 12.47 -13.62
N SER A 126 -4.43 11.59 -12.64
CA SER A 126 -5.67 11.59 -11.86
C SER A 126 -5.42 11.92 -10.38
N SER A 127 -6.45 12.41 -9.69
CA SER A 127 -6.44 12.54 -8.23
C SER A 127 -6.71 11.18 -7.59
N GLU A 128 -6.08 10.87 -6.45
CA GLU A 128 -6.49 9.72 -5.64
C GLU A 128 -7.94 9.89 -5.16
N ASN A 129 -8.70 8.80 -5.05
CA ASN A 129 -10.07 8.81 -4.50
C ASN A 129 -10.11 9.01 -2.98
N ASP A 130 -9.01 9.48 -2.36
CA ASP A 130 -8.91 9.73 -0.93
C ASP A 130 -9.13 11.23 -0.66
N PRO A 131 -10.21 11.63 0.03
CA PRO A 131 -10.51 13.03 0.34
C PRO A 131 -9.41 13.75 1.14
N SER A 132 -8.53 13.01 1.81
CA SER A 132 -7.42 13.55 2.61
C SER A 132 -6.11 13.70 1.85
N SER A 133 -6.01 13.12 0.64
CA SER A 133 -4.80 13.07 -0.18
C SER A 133 -4.96 13.90 -1.44
N GLN A 134 -4.38 15.11 -1.47
CA GLN A 134 -4.20 15.89 -2.72
C GLN A 134 -3.09 15.29 -3.63
N ALA A 135 -2.77 14.00 -3.50
CA ALA A 135 -1.72 13.38 -4.30
C ALA A 135 -2.19 13.17 -5.74
N ARG A 136 -1.57 13.89 -6.68
CA ARG A 136 -1.68 13.65 -8.12
C ARG A 136 -0.92 12.38 -8.50
N VAL A 137 -1.62 11.42 -9.12
CA VAL A 137 -1.09 10.12 -9.56
C VAL A 137 -0.98 10.12 -11.08
N PRO A 138 0.17 9.70 -11.65
CA PRO A 138 0.33 9.62 -13.09
C PRO A 138 -0.53 8.50 -13.69
N GLY A 139 -0.99 8.69 -14.92
CA GLY A 139 -1.36 7.54 -15.72
C GLY A 139 -0.14 6.65 -15.94
N LYS A 140 -0.34 5.33 -15.93
CA LYS A 140 0.76 4.37 -16.04
C LYS A 140 0.36 3.22 -16.93
N GLN A 141 1.31 2.75 -17.74
CA GLN A 141 1.25 1.45 -18.37
C GLN A 141 2.45 0.62 -17.98
N GLN A 142 2.23 -0.67 -17.75
CA GLN A 142 3.26 -1.60 -17.31
C GLN A 142 3.35 -2.76 -18.28
N SER A 143 4.57 -3.23 -18.49
CA SER A 143 4.81 -4.45 -19.24
C SER A 143 6.03 -5.16 -18.68
N VAL A 144 6.17 -6.43 -19.05
CA VAL A 144 7.35 -7.23 -18.76
C VAL A 144 8.10 -7.47 -20.06
N ILE A 145 9.40 -7.22 -20.04
CA ILE A 145 10.32 -7.48 -21.14
C ILE A 145 11.17 -8.69 -20.76
N SER A 146 11.31 -9.67 -21.66
CA SER A 146 12.12 -10.86 -21.45
C SER A 146 13.40 -10.86 -22.28
N PHE A 147 14.45 -11.41 -21.69
CA PHE A 147 15.77 -11.53 -22.30
C PHE A 147 16.34 -12.94 -22.10
N THR A 148 16.94 -13.51 -23.15
CA THR A 148 17.68 -14.77 -23.08
C THR A 148 19.13 -14.57 -22.66
N LYS A 149 19.61 -15.44 -21.76
CA LYS A 149 21.02 -15.50 -21.35
C LYS A 149 21.92 -16.09 -22.43
N LYS A 150 21.37 -16.92 -23.33
CA LYS A 150 22.14 -17.55 -24.42
C LYS A 150 22.82 -16.52 -25.32
N GLN A 151 22.16 -15.39 -25.55
CA GLN A 151 22.65 -14.31 -26.42
C GLN A 151 23.16 -13.09 -25.64
N THR A 152 23.25 -13.17 -24.30
CA THR A 152 23.76 -12.11 -23.44
C THR A 152 24.80 -12.63 -22.42
N PRO A 153 25.92 -13.23 -22.91
CA PRO A 153 26.96 -13.72 -22.02
C PRO A 153 27.56 -12.56 -21.21
N GLY A 154 27.72 -12.75 -19.90
CA GLY A 154 28.32 -11.76 -18.99
C GLY A 154 27.36 -10.87 -18.21
N ILE A 155 26.03 -11.00 -18.40
CA ILE A 155 25.04 -10.34 -17.54
C ILE A 155 24.74 -11.25 -16.34
N ASN A 156 25.30 -10.92 -15.17
CA ASN A 156 24.97 -11.58 -13.91
C ASN A 156 23.89 -10.78 -13.17
N ILE A 157 22.67 -11.31 -13.13
CA ILE A 157 21.56 -10.70 -12.41
C ILE A 157 21.46 -11.38 -11.06
N GLN A 158 21.46 -10.57 -9.99
CA GLN A 158 21.20 -11.08 -8.64
C GLN A 158 19.78 -11.66 -8.61
N LYS A 159 19.66 -12.93 -8.20
CA LYS A 159 18.38 -13.65 -8.17
C LYS A 159 17.43 -12.99 -7.17
N GLY A 160 16.42 -12.28 -7.68
CA GLY A 160 15.21 -11.97 -6.92
C GLY A 160 14.22 -13.12 -7.07
N ASP A 161 13.92 -13.81 -5.97
CA ASP A 161 13.22 -15.11 -5.97
C ASP A 161 11.67 -15.07 -6.06
N GLY A 162 11.05 -13.92 -6.34
CA GLY A 162 9.59 -13.78 -6.42
C GLY A 162 9.12 -13.54 -7.84
N PHE A 163 8.18 -14.38 -8.34
CA PHE A 163 7.27 -14.16 -9.49
C PHE A 163 7.78 -13.31 -10.69
N PRO A 164 7.85 -13.88 -11.93
CA PRO A 164 6.85 -14.75 -12.53
C PRO A 164 7.32 -16.19 -12.75
N THR A 165 8.55 -16.53 -12.37
CA THR A 165 9.18 -17.82 -12.71
C THR A 165 8.43 -19.03 -12.13
N ARG A 166 7.83 -18.92 -10.93
CA ARG A 166 7.06 -20.03 -10.32
C ARG A 166 5.71 -20.26 -11.00
N VAL A 167 4.97 -19.19 -11.31
CA VAL A 167 3.65 -19.28 -11.96
C VAL A 167 3.79 -19.76 -13.40
N ARG A 168 4.78 -19.26 -14.15
CA ARG A 168 5.09 -19.75 -15.52
C ARG A 168 5.59 -21.19 -15.57
N LYS A 169 6.14 -21.72 -14.48
CA LYS A 169 6.52 -23.14 -14.38
C LYS A 169 5.35 -24.05 -14.01
N HIS A 170 4.37 -23.53 -13.27
CA HIS A 170 3.26 -24.31 -12.75
C HIS A 170 2.07 -24.36 -13.71
N PHE A 171 1.77 -23.23 -14.38
CA PHE A 171 0.66 -23.13 -15.31
C PHE A 171 1.13 -23.20 -16.77
N ARG A 172 0.33 -23.85 -17.61
CA ARG A 172 0.62 -23.94 -19.04
C ARG A 172 0.43 -22.59 -19.74
N PRO A 173 1.22 -22.28 -20.79
CA PRO A 173 1.16 -20.99 -21.47
C PRO A 173 -0.21 -20.70 -22.10
N GLU A 174 -0.99 -21.71 -22.50
CA GLU A 174 -2.33 -21.52 -23.07
C GLU A 174 -3.30 -20.88 -22.07
N LEU A 175 -3.15 -21.17 -20.77
CA LEU A 175 -3.97 -20.57 -19.72
C LEU A 175 -3.55 -19.12 -19.47
N LEU A 176 -2.24 -18.87 -19.39
CA LEU A 176 -1.71 -17.53 -19.12
C LEU A 176 -2.05 -16.55 -20.25
N ASN A 177 -2.16 -17.04 -21.48
CA ASN A 177 -2.56 -16.26 -22.66
C ASN A 177 -4.08 -15.99 -22.72
N ARG A 178 -4.90 -16.57 -21.82
CA ARG A 178 -6.35 -16.33 -21.71
C ARG A 178 -6.72 -15.39 -20.55
N LEU A 179 -5.72 -14.90 -19.81
CA LEU A 179 -5.93 -13.96 -18.71
C LEU A 179 -5.68 -12.55 -19.23
N ASP A 180 -6.69 -11.69 -19.13
CA ASP A 180 -6.59 -10.28 -19.55
C ASP A 180 -5.56 -9.52 -18.70
N GLU A 181 -5.55 -9.78 -17.38
CA GLU A 181 -4.63 -9.15 -16.44
C GLU A 181 -4.21 -10.11 -15.32
N ILE A 182 -2.97 -10.00 -14.86
CA ILE A 182 -2.47 -10.67 -13.65
C ILE A 182 -2.23 -9.64 -12.56
N VAL A 183 -3.11 -9.59 -11.57
CA VAL A 183 -3.00 -8.70 -10.41
C VAL A 183 -2.17 -9.35 -9.31
N ILE A 184 -1.18 -8.63 -8.80
CA ILE A 184 -0.32 -9.08 -7.68
C ILE A 184 -0.76 -8.32 -6.43
N PHE A 185 -1.09 -9.06 -5.37
CA PHE A 185 -1.37 -8.49 -4.07
C PHE A 185 -0.09 -8.44 -3.24
N ASP A 186 0.29 -7.22 -2.84
CA ASP A 186 1.37 -7.03 -1.88
C ASP A 186 0.91 -7.50 -0.47
N PRO A 187 1.84 -8.01 0.36
CA PRO A 187 1.51 -8.32 1.75
C PRO A 187 1.03 -7.07 2.48
N LEU A 188 0.05 -7.24 3.37
CA LEU A 188 -0.52 -6.13 4.14
C LEU A 188 0.54 -5.56 5.10
N SER A 189 0.63 -4.24 5.14
CA SER A 189 1.44 -3.54 6.14
C SER A 189 0.82 -3.68 7.53
N HIS A 190 1.63 -3.47 8.57
CA HIS A 190 1.14 -3.48 9.95
C HIS A 190 0.01 -2.46 10.18
N GLU A 191 0.10 -1.27 9.58
CA GLU A 191 -0.95 -0.25 9.65
C GLU A 191 -2.25 -0.71 8.97
N GLN A 192 -2.15 -1.36 7.80
CA GLN A 192 -3.31 -1.92 7.10
C GLN A 192 -3.96 -3.05 7.89
N LEU A 193 -3.15 -3.87 8.56
CA LEU A 193 -3.64 -4.93 9.45
C LEU A 193 -4.33 -4.37 10.68
N ARG A 194 -3.85 -3.25 11.25
CA ARG A 194 -4.53 -2.55 12.35
C ARG A 194 -5.90 -2.03 11.92
N LYS A 195 -5.99 -1.43 10.73
CA LYS A 195 -7.28 -1.00 10.14
C LYS A 195 -8.21 -2.19 9.91
N PHE A 196 -7.68 -3.32 9.41
CA PHE A 196 -8.44 -4.55 9.25
C PHE A 196 -8.96 -5.09 10.59
N ALA A 197 -8.12 -5.18 11.62
CA ALA A 197 -8.52 -5.64 12.95
C ALA A 197 -9.60 -4.73 13.55
N ARG A 198 -9.48 -3.41 13.40
CA ARG A 198 -10.50 -2.45 13.82
C ARG A 198 -11.83 -2.67 13.10
N LEU A 199 -11.81 -2.91 11.79
CA LEU A 199 -13.02 -3.20 11.02
C LEU A 199 -13.70 -4.49 11.52
N GLN A 200 -12.93 -5.54 11.79
CA GLN A 200 -13.46 -6.78 12.36
C GLN A 200 -14.08 -6.55 13.76
N MET A 201 -13.46 -5.72 14.59
CA MET A 201 -14.02 -5.36 15.90
C MET A 201 -15.30 -4.53 15.79
N LYS A 202 -15.41 -3.67 14.77
CA LYS A 202 -16.64 -2.93 14.48
C LYS A 202 -17.80 -3.87 14.13
N ASP A 203 -17.53 -4.92 13.36
CA ASP A 203 -18.55 -5.95 13.04
C ASP A 203 -19.03 -6.67 14.30
N VAL A 204 -18.12 -6.97 15.24
CA VAL A 204 -18.46 -7.57 16.54
C VAL A 204 -19.28 -6.59 17.40
N ALA A 205 -18.87 -5.32 17.44
CA ALA A 205 -19.54 -4.30 18.20
C ALA A 205 -20.97 -4.04 17.70
N ALA A 206 -21.18 -4.04 16.37
CA ALA A 206 -22.51 -3.92 15.78
C ALA A 206 -23.47 -5.03 16.25
N ARG A 207 -22.99 -6.28 16.33
CA ARG A 207 -23.79 -7.41 16.83
C ARG A 207 -24.09 -7.33 18.32
N LEU A 208 -23.20 -6.74 19.12
CA LEU A 208 -23.45 -6.48 20.54
C LEU A 208 -24.44 -5.33 20.74
N ALA A 209 -24.38 -4.31 19.89
CA ALA A 209 -25.27 -3.16 19.92
C ALA A 209 -26.74 -3.57 19.68
N GLU A 210 -26.99 -4.57 18.84
CA GLU A 210 -28.33 -5.18 18.65
C GLU A 210 -28.91 -5.74 19.96
N ARG A 211 -28.07 -6.04 20.95
CA ARG A 211 -28.43 -6.54 22.29
C ARG A 211 -28.28 -5.47 23.37
N GLY A 212 -28.16 -4.20 23.01
CA GLY A 212 -28.01 -3.09 23.97
C GLY A 212 -26.65 -3.04 24.67
N ILE A 213 -25.64 -3.73 24.16
CA ILE A 213 -24.28 -3.79 24.74
C ILE A 213 -23.33 -2.94 23.89
N ALA A 214 -22.61 -2.02 24.52
CA ALA A 214 -21.58 -1.21 23.87
C ALA A 214 -20.21 -1.89 23.98
N LEU A 215 -19.37 -1.75 22.94
CA LEU A 215 -18.01 -2.29 22.92
C LEU A 215 -17.01 -1.18 22.59
N ALA A 216 -15.97 -1.08 23.41
CA ALA A 216 -14.85 -0.17 23.23
C ALA A 216 -13.54 -0.98 23.21
N VAL A 217 -12.66 -0.67 22.26
CA VAL A 217 -11.38 -1.37 22.08
C VAL A 217 -10.26 -0.35 22.01
N ILE A 218 -9.26 -0.51 22.88
CA ILE A 218 -8.09 0.37 22.93
C ILE A 218 -7.06 -0.08 21.88
N ASP A 219 -6.30 0.86 21.32
CA ASP A 219 -5.27 0.58 20.31
C ASP A 219 -4.23 -0.43 20.77
N ALA A 220 -3.87 -0.41 22.06
CA ALA A 220 -2.99 -1.39 22.67
C ALA A 220 -3.51 -2.84 22.52
N ALA A 221 -4.82 -3.05 22.65
CA ALA A 221 -5.43 -4.36 22.43
C ALA A 221 -5.35 -4.81 20.97
N LEU A 222 -5.52 -3.89 20.02
CA LEU A 222 -5.36 -4.18 18.59
C LEU A 222 -3.90 -4.53 18.27
N ASP A 223 -2.94 -3.83 18.87
CA ASP A 223 -1.52 -4.13 18.68
C ASP A 223 -1.14 -5.49 19.27
N LEU A 224 -1.69 -5.86 20.43
CA LEU A 224 -1.51 -7.21 20.98
C LEU A 224 -2.08 -8.27 20.03
N VAL A 225 -3.30 -8.08 19.52
CA VAL A 225 -3.93 -8.98 18.54
C VAL A 225 -2.98 -9.19 17.35
N LEU A 226 -2.44 -8.11 16.78
CA LEU A 226 -1.53 -8.21 15.63
C LEU A 226 -0.24 -8.92 16.00
N SER A 227 0.34 -8.65 17.17
CA SER A 227 1.58 -9.28 17.61
C SER A 227 1.44 -10.80 17.78
N GLU A 228 0.28 -11.29 18.24
CA GLU A 228 0.04 -12.73 18.43
C GLU A 228 -0.47 -13.46 17.20
N SER A 229 -1.14 -12.75 16.29
CA SER A 229 -1.86 -13.38 15.19
C SER A 229 -1.25 -13.13 13.82
N TYR A 230 -0.33 -12.19 13.65
CA TYR A 230 0.20 -11.86 12.33
C TYR A 230 1.03 -13.00 11.74
N ASP A 231 0.64 -13.45 10.55
CA ASP A 231 1.45 -14.32 9.71
C ASP A 231 1.57 -13.71 8.29
N PRO A 232 2.78 -13.38 7.83
CA PRO A 232 2.99 -12.78 6.51
C PRO A 232 2.58 -13.71 5.36
N VAL A 233 2.57 -15.04 5.56
CA VAL A 233 2.18 -16.03 4.55
C VAL A 233 0.66 -16.07 4.38
N TYR A 234 -0.10 -15.93 5.46
CA TYR A 234 -1.56 -16.05 5.46
C TYR A 234 -2.31 -14.70 5.52
N GLY A 235 -1.57 -13.59 5.58
CA GLY A 235 -2.11 -12.24 5.56
C GLY A 235 -3.02 -11.94 6.76
N ALA A 236 -4.19 -11.34 6.53
CA ALA A 236 -5.13 -10.98 7.58
C ALA A 236 -5.97 -12.16 8.13
N ARG A 237 -5.94 -13.34 7.50
CA ARG A 237 -6.80 -14.47 7.89
C ARG A 237 -6.57 -14.95 9.32
N PRO A 238 -5.31 -15.12 9.79
CA PRO A 238 -5.04 -15.49 11.17
C PRO A 238 -5.55 -14.44 12.18
N VAL A 239 -5.48 -13.15 11.84
CA VAL A 239 -5.99 -12.05 12.68
C VAL A 239 -7.47 -12.22 12.95
N ARG A 240 -8.27 -12.43 11.90
CA ARG A 240 -9.72 -12.69 12.04
C ARG A 240 -9.98 -13.92 12.90
N ARG A 241 -9.28 -15.03 12.64
CA ARG A 241 -9.48 -16.29 13.37
C ARG A 241 -9.12 -16.18 14.85
N TRP A 242 -8.06 -15.42 15.15
CA TRP A 242 -7.65 -15.14 16.53
C TRP A 242 -8.72 -14.30 17.25
N LEU A 243 -9.25 -13.25 16.61
CA LEU A 243 -10.33 -12.42 17.15
C LEU A 243 -11.59 -13.24 17.45
N GLU A 244 -12.01 -14.10 16.52
CA GLU A 244 -13.14 -15.01 16.72
C GLU A 244 -12.90 -15.98 17.90
N LYS A 245 -11.71 -16.60 17.96
CA LYS A 245 -11.39 -17.61 18.98
C LYS A 245 -11.16 -17.03 20.38
N ARG A 246 -10.54 -15.86 20.49
CA ARG A 246 -10.22 -15.25 21.79
C ARG A 246 -11.27 -14.23 22.21
N VAL A 247 -11.53 -13.23 21.38
CA VAL A 247 -12.39 -12.10 21.74
C VAL A 247 -13.86 -12.49 21.72
N VAL A 248 -14.36 -12.99 20.58
CA VAL A 248 -15.78 -13.33 20.44
C VAL A 248 -16.16 -14.44 21.42
N THR A 249 -15.34 -15.49 21.53
CA THR A 249 -15.58 -16.59 22.47
C THR A 249 -15.63 -16.10 23.93
N GLN A 250 -14.75 -15.18 24.32
CA GLN A 250 -14.76 -14.63 25.67
C GLN A 250 -16.00 -13.77 25.93
N LEU A 251 -16.39 -12.92 24.98
CA LEU A 251 -17.63 -12.13 25.05
C LEU A 251 -18.86 -13.04 25.16
N SER A 252 -18.92 -14.13 24.37
CA SER A 252 -19.99 -15.12 24.49
C SER A 252 -20.04 -15.77 25.87
N LYS A 253 -18.89 -16.14 26.45
CA LYS A 253 -18.82 -16.69 27.82
C LYS A 253 -19.28 -15.68 28.87
N MET A 254 -18.95 -14.40 28.71
CA MET A 254 -19.39 -13.34 29.62
C MET A 254 -20.91 -13.14 29.54
N LEU A 255 -21.48 -13.24 28.33
CA LEU A 255 -22.93 -13.16 28.11
C LEU A 255 -23.68 -14.34 28.73
N THR A 256 -23.22 -15.59 28.49
CA THR A 256 -23.83 -16.79 29.05
C THR A 256 -23.74 -16.86 30.59
N ARG A 257 -22.75 -16.18 31.18
CA ARG A 257 -22.56 -16.11 32.64
C ARG A 257 -23.22 -14.87 33.26
N GLU A 258 -24.02 -14.12 32.50
CA GLU A 258 -24.71 -12.90 32.95
C GLU A 258 -23.75 -11.84 33.54
N LYS A 259 -22.48 -11.86 33.09
CA LYS A 259 -21.50 -10.83 33.47
C LYS A 259 -21.68 -9.53 32.68
N ILE A 260 -22.24 -9.64 31.48
CA ILE A 260 -22.64 -8.53 30.61
C ILE A 260 -24.12 -8.72 30.27
N ASP A 261 -24.85 -7.63 30.31
CA ASP A 261 -26.30 -7.53 30.13
C ASP A 261 -26.66 -6.27 29.32
N GLU A 262 -27.94 -6.06 29.07
CA GLU A 262 -28.43 -4.84 28.44
C GLU A 262 -27.96 -3.60 29.23
N ASN A 263 -27.47 -2.57 28.53
CA ASN A 263 -26.85 -1.35 29.08
C ASN A 263 -25.42 -1.49 29.64
N SER A 264 -24.76 -2.63 29.43
CA SER A 264 -23.34 -2.78 29.72
C SER A 264 -22.44 -2.18 28.62
N THR A 265 -21.33 -1.55 29.02
CA THR A 265 -20.18 -1.23 28.16
C THR A 265 -19.04 -2.18 28.49
N VAL A 266 -18.49 -2.84 27.46
CA VAL A 266 -17.31 -3.68 27.57
C VAL A 266 -16.10 -2.93 27.01
N TYR A 267 -15.06 -2.79 27.82
CA TYR A 267 -13.78 -2.23 27.42
C TYR A 267 -12.74 -3.33 27.27
N ILE A 268 -12.09 -3.38 26.12
CA ILE A 268 -11.00 -4.30 25.83
C ILE A 268 -9.68 -3.53 25.81
N ASP A 269 -8.77 -3.91 26.71
CA ASP A 269 -7.43 -3.34 26.83
C ASP A 269 -6.34 -4.43 26.79
N ALA A 270 -5.10 -4.01 26.61
CA ALA A 270 -3.93 -4.86 26.75
C ALA A 270 -2.82 -4.11 27.51
N VAL A 271 -2.24 -4.79 28.51
CA VAL A 271 -1.08 -4.27 29.24
C VAL A 271 0.19 -4.68 28.50
N ALA A 272 1.06 -3.72 28.21
CA ALA A 272 2.35 -3.99 27.60
C ALA A 272 3.16 -4.99 28.45
N GLY A 273 3.43 -6.18 27.90
CA GLY A 273 4.17 -7.26 28.56
C GLY A 273 3.30 -8.42 29.07
N MET A 274 1.97 -8.33 29.01
CA MET A 274 1.06 -9.46 29.27
C MET A 274 0.43 -9.93 27.94
N ASN A 275 0.49 -11.24 27.67
CA ASN A 275 -0.12 -11.88 26.48
C ASN A 275 -1.63 -12.12 26.62
N GLU A 276 -2.30 -11.33 27.47
CA GLU A 276 -3.72 -11.48 27.76
C GLU A 276 -4.46 -10.16 27.60
N LEU A 277 -5.69 -10.26 27.06
CA LEU A 277 -6.61 -9.14 26.96
C LEU A 277 -7.34 -8.95 28.28
N LEU A 278 -7.43 -7.71 28.74
CA LEU A 278 -8.22 -7.33 29.89
C LEU A 278 -9.61 -6.88 29.45
N TYR A 279 -10.62 -7.37 30.16
CA TYR A 279 -12.02 -7.04 29.92
C TYR A 279 -12.57 -6.32 31.15
N MET A 280 -12.90 -5.05 30.99
CA MET A 280 -13.59 -4.26 32.02
C MET A 280 -15.04 -4.05 31.60
N VAL A 281 -15.97 -4.17 32.54
CA VAL A 281 -17.41 -4.02 32.29
C VAL A 281 -17.97 -2.91 33.16
N THR A 282 -18.76 -2.03 32.56
CA THR A 282 -19.49 -0.98 33.26
C THR A 282 -20.99 -1.11 32.96
N ARG A 283 -21.82 -1.28 33.99
CA ARG A 283 -23.27 -1.56 33.85
C ARG A 283 -24.17 -0.33 33.63
N ASN A 284 -23.59 0.87 33.62
CA ASN A 284 -24.33 2.15 33.53
C ASN A 284 -23.94 2.98 32.29
N GLY A 285 -23.40 2.36 31.24
CA GLY A 285 -22.77 3.06 30.10
C GLY A 285 -23.25 2.61 28.73
N GLY A 286 -24.42 1.96 28.66
CA GLY A 286 -25.02 1.50 27.40
C GLY A 286 -25.12 2.58 26.32
N LEU A 287 -25.57 2.17 25.12
CA LEU A 287 -25.75 3.02 23.93
C LEU A 287 -26.71 4.23 24.11
N VAL A 288 -27.23 4.43 25.31
CA VAL A 288 -28.14 5.52 25.67
C VAL A 288 -27.65 6.15 26.97
N ASP A 289 -27.17 7.38 26.86
CA ASP A 289 -26.92 8.24 28.01
C ASP A 289 -28.28 8.73 28.54
N ASN A 290 -28.63 8.37 29.78
CA ASN A 290 -29.94 8.64 30.40
C ASN A 290 -30.29 10.15 30.50
N THR A 291 -29.32 11.03 30.25
CA THR A 291 -29.43 12.48 30.32
C THR A 291 -29.51 13.20 28.97
N THR A 292 -29.05 12.59 27.87
CA THR A 292 -28.91 13.29 26.57
C THR A 292 -29.53 12.58 25.37
N GLY A 293 -29.92 11.30 25.47
CA GLY A 293 -30.63 10.58 24.39
C GLY A 293 -29.83 10.35 23.11
N HIS A 294 -28.53 10.65 23.10
CA HIS A 294 -27.66 10.43 21.94
C HIS A 294 -27.13 8.99 21.89
N LYS A 295 -27.38 8.33 20.74
CA LYS A 295 -26.85 7.01 20.38
C LYS A 295 -25.35 7.15 20.11
N SER A 296 -24.49 6.77 21.06
CA SER A 296 -23.04 6.82 20.87
C SER A 296 -22.61 5.81 19.80
N ASP A 297 -21.60 6.18 19.00
CA ASP A 297 -21.14 5.37 17.88
C ASP A 297 -20.79 3.93 18.30
N ILE A 298 -21.02 3.01 17.37
CA ILE A 298 -20.93 1.54 17.49
C ILE A 298 -19.58 1.05 18.08
N LEU A 299 -18.54 1.89 18.08
CA LEU A 299 -17.26 1.66 18.74
C LEU A 299 -16.81 2.97 19.42
N ILE A 300 -16.69 2.98 20.76
CA ILE A 300 -16.17 4.15 21.49
C ILE A 300 -14.64 4.09 21.45
N GLU A 301 -14.02 5.05 20.77
CA GLU A 301 -12.56 5.21 20.75
C GLU A 301 -12.06 5.88 22.03
N LEU A 302 -11.15 5.24 22.76
CA LEU A 302 -10.50 5.83 23.92
C LEU A 302 -9.10 6.34 23.52
N PRO A 303 -8.76 7.62 23.77
CA PRO A 303 -7.41 8.13 23.54
C PRO A 303 -6.40 7.44 24.48
N ASN A 304 -5.19 7.17 23.97
CA ASN A 304 -4.10 6.51 24.70
C ASN A 304 -3.76 7.25 26.01
N GLY A 305 -4.05 6.62 27.14
CA GLY A 305 -3.69 7.11 28.48
C GLY A 305 -2.23 6.82 28.82
N HIS A 306 -1.34 7.75 28.50
CA HIS A 306 -0.06 7.88 29.19
C HIS A 306 0.02 9.27 29.83
N ASN A 307 -0.39 9.35 31.10
CA ASN A 307 0.25 10.16 32.13
C ASN A 307 -0.45 9.95 33.47
N ARG A 308 0.21 9.20 34.35
CA ARG A 308 -0.01 9.30 35.80
C ARG A 308 0.85 10.44 36.31
N ASN A 309 0.18 11.43 36.89
CA ASN A 309 0.63 12.47 37.82
C ASN A 309 1.72 13.45 37.37
N ASP A 310 1.35 14.73 37.19
CA ASP A 310 1.59 15.73 38.24
C ASP A 310 0.86 17.07 37.94
N GLY A 311 0.33 17.67 39.01
CA GLY A 311 0.36 19.11 39.25
C GLY A 311 -0.38 20.06 38.30
N ALA A 312 -1.60 20.44 38.70
CA ALA A 312 -2.16 21.79 38.64
C ALA A 312 -1.61 22.80 37.60
N GLN A 313 -2.42 23.16 36.60
CA GLN A 313 -2.81 24.57 36.45
C GLN A 313 -3.98 24.80 35.48
N SER A 314 -4.69 25.86 35.82
CA SER A 314 -6.02 26.27 35.45
C SER A 314 -6.11 26.89 34.06
N VAL A 315 -7.25 26.61 33.40
CA VAL A 315 -8.09 27.52 32.61
C VAL A 315 -7.40 28.55 31.71
N LYS A 316 -7.64 28.45 30.40
CA LYS A 316 -8.06 29.60 29.57
C LYS A 316 -8.83 29.12 28.33
N LYS A 317 -10.15 29.35 28.34
CA LYS A 317 -10.98 29.44 27.13
C LYS A 317 -10.48 30.61 26.30
N MET A 318 -10.31 30.43 24.99
CA MET A 318 -10.32 31.58 24.07
C MET A 318 -10.99 31.22 22.73
N LYS A 319 -11.75 32.22 22.29
CA LYS A 319 -12.73 32.31 21.20
C LYS A 319 -12.15 31.92 19.84
N ILE A 320 -12.98 31.30 19.01
CA ILE A 320 -12.83 31.27 17.55
C ILE A 320 -13.41 32.59 17.03
N VAL A 321 -12.65 33.31 16.22
CA VAL A 321 -13.11 34.43 15.37
C VAL A 321 -12.97 33.94 13.92
N PRO A 322 -13.96 34.17 13.03
CA PRO A 322 -13.79 33.93 11.61
C PRO A 322 -12.98 35.07 10.99
N ASP A 323 -11.93 34.74 10.23
CA ASP A 323 -11.23 35.71 9.39
C ASP A 323 -12.06 35.92 8.12
N GLU A 324 -12.64 37.12 8.02
CA GLU A 324 -13.16 37.71 6.78
C GLU A 324 -12.00 38.23 5.92
N ASP A 325 -12.33 38.34 4.63
CA ASP A 325 -11.51 38.76 3.51
C ASP A 325 -10.71 40.05 3.74
N ASP A 326 -9.54 40.15 3.10
CA ASP A 326 -9.10 41.44 2.56
C ASP A 326 -8.17 41.26 1.35
N ASP A 327 -8.56 41.98 0.31
CA ASP A 327 -7.90 42.16 -0.96
C ASP A 327 -6.50 42.80 -0.84
N MET A 328 -5.62 42.34 -1.72
CA MET A 328 -4.63 43.05 -2.55
C MET A 328 -3.95 44.37 -2.07
N PRO A 329 -2.71 44.61 -2.53
CA PRO A 329 -2.50 45.12 -3.89
C PRO A 329 -1.57 44.31 -4.78
#